data_AF-A0A7J7BXG0-F1
#
_entry.id   AF-A0A7J7BXG0-F1
#
_cell.length_a   1.000
_cell.length_b   1.000
_cell.length_c   1.000
_cell.angle_alpha   90.00
_cell.angle_beta   90.00
_cell.angle_gamma   90.00
#
_symmetry.space_group_name_H-M   'P 1'
#
loop_
_entity.id
_entity.type
_entity.pdbx_description
1 polymer ?
#
loop_
_entity_poly.entity_id
_entity_poly.type
_entity_poly.pdbx_seq_one_letter_code
_entity_poly.pdbx_strand_id
1 'polypeptide(L)'
;MEGITEGINNLNVNGKKNRIQVSNTKKPLFFYVNLAKRYMQQHKEVELSALGMAIATVVTIAEILKNNGLALEKRIMTSTVDMREESGGRPVEKAKIEILLGKTEKFDELMAAAAEEAAYNEEQN
;
A
#
# COMPACT_ATOMS: atom_id res chain seq x y z
N MET A 1 6.78 0.19 22.58
CA MET A 1 5.89 0.33 21.41
C MET A 1 6.25 -0.66 20.28
N GLU A 2 7.12 -1.64 20.56
CA GLU A 2 7.65 -2.60 19.58
C GLU A 2 6.76 -3.84 19.36
N GLY A 3 5.88 -4.20 20.31
CA GLY A 3 5.01 -5.39 20.22
C GLY A 3 3.90 -5.32 19.16
N ILE A 4 3.45 -4.12 18.77
CA ILE A 4 2.44 -3.96 17.71
C ILE A 4 2.98 -4.45 16.35
N THR A 5 4.31 -4.60 16.22
CA THR A 5 4.94 -4.98 14.96
C THR A 5 4.90 -6.50 14.71
N GLU A 6 4.83 -7.32 15.75
CA GLU A 6 4.84 -8.79 15.62
C GLU A 6 3.45 -9.33 15.30
N GLY A 7 2.39 -8.75 15.87
CA GLY A 7 1.00 -9.15 15.59
C GLY A 7 0.56 -8.96 14.12
N ILE A 8 1.27 -8.13 13.34
CA ILE A 8 1.01 -7.94 11.91
C ILE A 8 1.69 -9.04 11.08
N ASN A 9 2.84 -9.54 11.54
CA ASN A 9 3.64 -10.56 10.85
C ASN A 9 2.96 -11.94 10.86
N ASN A 10 2.17 -12.26 11.88
CA ASN A 10 1.52 -13.57 12.01
C ASN A 10 0.22 -13.75 11.21
N LEU A 11 -0.25 -12.73 10.47
CA LEU A 11 -1.52 -12.81 9.73
C LEU A 11 -1.38 -13.24 8.27
N ASN A 12 -0.19 -13.55 7.75
CA ASN A 12 -0.11 -14.14 6.41
C ASN A 12 1.20 -14.86 6.06
N VAL A 13 1.24 -16.16 6.32
CA VAL A 13 2.21 -17.08 5.71
C VAL A 13 1.62 -17.78 4.48
N ASN A 14 0.66 -17.14 3.79
CA ASN A 14 0.27 -17.44 2.40
C ASN A 14 0.36 -16.15 1.56
N GLY A 15 1.49 -15.46 1.71
CA GLY A 15 1.84 -14.17 1.11
C GLY A 15 1.63 -14.12 -0.40
N LYS A 16 0.50 -13.56 -0.85
CA LYS A 16 0.45 -12.97 -2.20
C LYS A 16 1.62 -11.99 -2.29
N LYS A 17 2.53 -12.23 -3.25
CA LYS A 17 3.79 -11.48 -3.40
C LYS A 17 3.58 -9.98 -3.67
N ASN A 18 2.35 -9.58 -4.00
CA ASN A 18 1.97 -8.23 -4.38
C ASN A 18 1.06 -7.52 -3.35
N ARG A 19 1.16 -7.83 -2.06
CA ARG A 19 0.38 -7.15 -1.01
C ARG A 19 1.24 -6.23 -0.13
N ILE A 20 0.72 -5.03 0.12
CA ILE A 20 1.32 -4.01 0.98
C ILE A 20 0.41 -3.78 2.18
N GLN A 21 0.96 -3.93 3.38
CA GLN A 21 0.31 -3.53 4.63
C GLN A 21 0.84 -2.16 5.04
N VAL A 22 -0.04 -1.18 5.07
CA VAL A 22 0.29 0.20 5.40
C VAL A 22 0.06 0.43 6.89
N SER A 23 1.04 1.07 7.53
CA SER A 23 1.00 1.45 8.94
C SER A 23 1.34 2.93 9.08
N ASN A 24 0.64 3.64 9.95
CA ASN A 24 0.65 5.11 10.00
C ASN A 24 1.99 5.74 10.47
N THR A 25 2.82 5.02 11.23
CA THR A 25 3.95 5.65 11.96
C THR A 25 5.35 5.23 11.52
N LYS A 26 5.48 4.32 10.54
CA LYS A 26 6.78 3.68 10.25
C LYS A 26 7.49 4.21 9.02
N LYS A 27 6.75 4.70 8.01
CA LYS A 27 7.32 5.07 6.71
C LYS A 27 6.62 6.31 6.13
N PRO A 28 7.33 7.18 5.40
CA PRO A 28 6.72 8.31 4.68
C PRO A 28 5.68 7.84 3.66
N LEU A 29 4.71 8.71 3.31
CA LEU A 29 3.66 8.39 2.32
C LEU A 29 4.22 7.85 0.99
N PHE A 30 5.22 8.54 0.43
CA PHE A 30 5.80 8.18 -0.87
C PHE A 30 6.58 6.87 -0.86
N PHE A 31 7.00 6.36 0.30
CA PHE A 31 7.56 5.01 0.39
C PHE A 31 6.55 3.98 -0.12
N TYR A 32 5.30 4.06 0.34
CA TYR A 32 4.25 3.14 -0.06
C TYR A 32 3.78 3.36 -1.49
N VAL A 33 3.73 4.61 -1.96
CA VAL A 33 3.44 4.93 -3.37
C VAL A 33 4.47 4.28 -4.29
N ASN A 34 5.77 4.44 -3.98
CA ASN A 34 6.84 3.87 -4.79
C ASN A 34 6.90 2.35 -4.70
N LEU A 35 6.62 1.77 -3.53
CA LEU A 35 6.52 0.32 -3.38
C LEU A 35 5.35 -0.25 -4.20
N ALA A 36 4.20 0.43 -4.24
CA ALA A 36 3.06 0.03 -5.04
C ALA A 36 3.37 0.09 -6.55
N LYS A 37 4.05 1.13 -7.02
CA LYS A 37 4.56 1.21 -8.40
C LYS A 37 5.45 0.01 -8.74
N ARG A 38 6.43 -0.31 -7.87
CA ARG A 38 7.33 -1.46 -8.05
C ARG A 38 6.59 -2.79 -8.09
N TYR A 39 5.61 -2.99 -7.19
CA TYR A 39 4.82 -4.23 -7.17
C TYR A 39 3.96 -4.37 -8.41
N MET A 40 3.34 -3.28 -8.89
CA MET A 40 2.60 -3.30 -10.14
C MET A 40 3.52 -3.60 -11.33
N GLN A 41 4.75 -3.05 -11.39
CA GLN A 41 5.74 -3.42 -12.41
C GLN A 41 6.00 -4.93 -12.46
N GLN A 42 6.12 -5.59 -11.31
CA GLN A 42 6.44 -7.01 -11.19
C GLN A 42 5.24 -7.95 -11.36
N HIS A 43 4.05 -7.52 -10.95
CA HIS A 43 2.89 -8.40 -10.76
C HIS A 43 1.60 -7.91 -11.45
N LYS A 44 1.64 -6.81 -12.21
CA LYS A 44 0.51 -6.13 -12.87
C LYS A 44 -0.54 -5.53 -11.93
N GLU A 45 -0.62 -6.01 -10.69
CA GLU A 45 -1.58 -5.60 -9.68
C GLU A 45 -0.90 -5.48 -8.32
N VAL A 46 -1.50 -4.68 -7.43
CA VAL A 46 -1.08 -4.55 -6.04
C VAL A 46 -2.30 -4.49 -5.11
N GLU A 47 -2.21 -5.17 -3.98
CA GLU A 47 -3.22 -5.15 -2.92
C GLU A 47 -2.73 -4.27 -1.77
N LEU A 48 -3.41 -3.16 -1.51
CA LEU A 48 -3.14 -2.25 -0.39
C LEU A 48 -4.07 -2.56 0.76
N SER A 49 -3.54 -2.69 1.98
CA SER A 49 -4.34 -2.98 3.16
C SER A 49 -3.92 -2.16 4.38
N ALA A 50 -4.88 -1.77 5.20
CA ALA A 50 -4.62 -1.05 6.44
C ALA A 50 -5.71 -1.27 7.49
N LEU A 51 -5.37 -0.94 8.74
CA LEU A 51 -6.26 -1.01 9.90
C LEU A 51 -6.38 0.35 10.59
N GLY A 52 -7.59 0.68 11.04
CA GLY A 52 -7.87 1.88 11.83
C GLY A 52 -7.36 3.16 11.19
N MET A 53 -6.55 3.94 11.92
CA MET A 53 -6.06 5.25 11.45
C MET A 53 -5.23 5.19 10.15
N ALA A 54 -4.60 4.04 9.83
CA ALA A 54 -3.82 3.89 8.61
C ALA A 54 -4.69 3.76 7.33
N ILE A 55 -6.02 3.62 7.48
CA ILE A 55 -6.95 3.57 6.35
C ILE A 55 -6.85 4.83 5.50
N ALA A 56 -6.73 6.01 6.13
CA ALA A 56 -6.58 7.28 5.42
C ALA A 56 -5.36 7.27 4.49
N THR A 57 -4.21 6.76 4.98
CA THR A 57 -2.99 6.64 4.17
C THR A 57 -3.19 5.74 2.95
N VAL A 58 -3.90 4.60 3.09
CA VAL A 58 -4.20 3.71 1.96
C VAL A 58 -5.07 4.39 0.91
N VAL A 59 -6.10 5.12 1.35
CA VAL A 59 -6.97 5.90 0.45
C VAL A 59 -6.13 6.92 -0.33
N THR A 60 -5.30 7.70 0.36
CA THR A 60 -4.42 8.69 -0.27
C THR A 60 -3.43 8.06 -1.26
N ILE A 61 -2.84 6.90 -0.94
CA ILE A 61 -1.95 6.19 -1.88
C ILE A 61 -2.72 5.78 -3.14
N ALA A 62 -3.91 5.21 -2.98
CA ALA A 62 -4.75 4.80 -4.10
C ALA A 62 -5.13 6.01 -4.96
N GLU A 63 -5.55 7.13 -4.35
CA GLU A 63 -5.89 8.37 -5.04
C GLU A 63 -4.71 8.93 -5.84
N ILE A 64 -3.51 9.00 -5.26
CA ILE A 64 -2.29 9.45 -5.96
C ILE A 64 -2.04 8.59 -7.20
N LEU A 65 -2.11 7.27 -7.08
CA LEU A 65 -1.85 6.36 -8.20
C LEU A 65 -2.89 6.49 -9.31
N LYS A 66 -4.17 6.67 -8.95
CA LYS A 66 -5.26 6.84 -9.92
C LYS A 66 -5.22 8.20 -10.62
N ASN A 67 -5.03 9.28 -9.86
CA ASN A 67 -4.98 10.64 -10.40
C ASN A 67 -3.78 10.85 -11.32
N ASN A 68 -2.66 10.19 -11.04
CA ASN A 68 -1.50 10.19 -11.93
C ASN A 68 -1.64 9.25 -13.14
N GLY A 69 -2.81 8.61 -13.33
CA GLY A 69 -3.08 7.72 -14.46
C GLY A 69 -2.29 6.41 -14.43
N LEU A 70 -1.75 5.99 -13.28
CA LEU A 70 -0.93 4.78 -13.13
C LEU A 70 -1.79 3.54 -12.81
N ALA A 71 -2.91 3.72 -12.11
CA ALA A 71 -3.70 2.59 -11.64
C ALA A 71 -5.20 2.76 -11.88
N LEU A 72 -5.89 1.62 -11.97
CA LEU A 72 -7.34 1.50 -11.91
C LEU A 72 -7.73 0.68 -10.68
N GLU A 73 -8.78 1.08 -9.97
CA GLU A 73 -9.36 0.22 -8.93
C GLU A 73 -10.03 -1.01 -9.54
N LYS A 74 -9.70 -2.17 -9.01
CA LYS A 74 -10.37 -3.45 -9.34
C LYS A 74 -11.35 -3.85 -8.25
N ARG A 75 -11.01 -3.56 -7.00
CA ARG A 75 -11.83 -3.89 -5.83
C ARG A 75 -11.51 -2.97 -4.67
N ILE A 76 -12.53 -2.52 -3.96
CA ILE A 76 -12.42 -1.83 -2.67
C ILE A 76 -13.30 -2.60 -1.69
N MET A 77 -12.71 -3.06 -0.59
CA MET A 77 -13.41 -3.80 0.46
C MET A 77 -13.07 -3.21 1.82
N THR A 78 -14.10 -3.03 2.65
CA THR A 78 -13.98 -2.68 4.05
C THR A 78 -14.61 -3.76 4.90
N SER A 79 -13.99 -4.09 6.02
CA SER A 79 -14.50 -5.05 6.99
C SER A 79 -14.11 -4.65 8.40
N THR A 80 -14.67 -5.32 9.39
CA THR A 80 -14.18 -5.29 10.77
C THR A 80 -13.39 -6.57 11.04
N VAL A 81 -12.29 -6.46 11.77
CA VAL A 81 -11.49 -7.62 12.21
C VAL A 81 -11.23 -7.54 13.70
N ASP A 82 -11.34 -8.68 14.37
CA ASP A 82 -11.00 -8.82 15.77
C ASP A 82 -9.48 -8.81 15.94
N MET A 83 -8.95 -7.81 16.65
CA MET A 83 -7.55 -7.77 17.05
C MET A 83 -7.40 -8.07 18.52
N ARG A 84 -6.49 -9.00 18.85
CA ARG A 84 -6.03 -9.20 20.23
C ARG A 84 -4.78 -8.36 20.47
N GLU A 85 -4.81 -7.54 21.51
CA GLU A 85 -3.58 -6.90 22.00
C GLU A 85 -2.75 -7.93 22.78
N GLU A 86 -1.43 -7.93 22.59
CA GLU A 86 -0.49 -8.89 23.20
C GLU A 86 -0.55 -8.92 24.74
N SER A 87 -1.02 -7.85 25.36
CA SER A 87 -1.21 -7.70 26.81
C SER A 87 -2.39 -8.52 27.37
N GLY A 88 -3.00 -9.42 26.59
CA GLY A 88 -4.10 -10.29 27.05
C GLY A 88 -5.41 -9.55 27.28
N GLY A 89 -5.56 -8.36 26.69
CA GLY A 89 -6.79 -7.57 26.74
C GLY A 89 -7.96 -8.21 25.99
N ARG A 90 -9.17 -7.68 26.21
CA ARG A 90 -10.35 -8.07 25.42
C ARG A 90 -10.07 -7.79 23.93
N PRO A 91 -10.51 -8.67 23.01
CA PRO A 91 -10.44 -8.39 21.58
C PRO A 91 -11.07 -7.04 21.26
N VAL A 92 -10.39 -6.23 20.44
CA VAL A 92 -10.89 -4.95 19.95
C VAL A 92 -11.16 -5.08 18.47
N GLU A 93 -12.38 -4.77 18.06
CA GLU A 93 -12.74 -4.67 16.64
C GLU A 93 -12.04 -3.48 16.00
N LYS A 94 -11.31 -3.72 14.91
CA LYS A 94 -10.73 -2.65 14.09
C LYS A 94 -11.27 -2.70 12.67
N ALA A 95 -11.60 -1.53 12.14
CA ALA A 95 -11.87 -1.39 10.72
C ALA A 95 -10.63 -1.77 9.91
N LYS A 96 -10.85 -2.52 8.84
CA LYS A 96 -9.86 -2.93 7.84
C LYS A 96 -10.32 -2.46 6.47
N ILE A 97 -9.37 -1.98 5.67
CA ILE A 97 -9.57 -1.72 4.24
C ILE A 97 -8.63 -2.59 3.41
N GLU A 98 -9.11 -3.04 2.25
CA GLU A 98 -8.35 -3.75 1.23
C GLU A 98 -8.70 -3.19 -0.15
N ILE A 99 -7.72 -2.63 -0.85
CA ILE A 99 -7.87 -2.05 -2.20
C ILE A 99 -6.98 -2.83 -3.15
N LEU A 100 -7.58 -3.44 -4.18
CA LEU A 100 -6.86 -4.04 -5.29
C LEU A 100 -6.76 -3.03 -6.43
N LEU A 101 -5.54 -2.69 -6.81
CA LEU A 101 -5.23 -1.82 -7.93
C LEU A 101 -4.58 -2.62 -9.05
N GLY A 102 -4.94 -2.33 -10.29
CA GLY A 102 -4.27 -2.84 -11.48
C GLY A 102 -3.60 -1.72 -12.28
N LYS A 103 -2.53 -2.05 -13.01
CA LYS A 103 -1.93 -1.13 -13.98
C LYS A 103 -2.97 -0.60 -14.97
N THR A 104 -2.84 0.68 -15.33
CA THR A 104 -3.42 1.24 -16.55
C THR A 104 -2.59 0.82 -17.77
N GLU A 105 -3.14 1.06 -18.97
CA GLU A 105 -2.39 0.87 -20.23
C GLU A 105 -1.19 1.83 -20.33
N LYS A 106 -1.32 3.04 -19.79
CA LYS A 106 -0.29 4.09 -19.80
C LYS A 106 0.79 3.90 -18.72
N PHE A 107 0.68 2.87 -17.89
CA PHE A 107 1.53 2.73 -16.71
C PHE A 107 3.02 2.66 -17.06
N ASP A 108 3.39 1.80 -18.02
CA ASP A 108 4.80 1.58 -18.35
C ASP A 108 5.41 2.82 -19.04
N GLU A 109 4.65 3.52 -19.88
CA GLU A 109 5.05 4.79 -20.51
C GLU A 109 5.30 5.89 -19.47
N LEU A 110 4.35 6.09 -18.54
CA LEU A 110 4.47 7.11 -17.49
C LEU A 110 5.61 6.80 -16.50
N MET A 111 5.89 5.52 -16.24
CA MET A 111 7.02 5.12 -15.40
C MET A 111 8.36 5.36 -16.09
N ALA A 112 8.45 5.15 -17.41
CA ALA A 112 9.65 5.44 -18.18
C ALA A 112 9.92 6.95 -18.25
N ALA A 113 8.90 7.75 -18.59
CA ALA A 113 9.00 9.21 -18.65
C ALA A 113 9.46 9.82 -17.31
N ALA A 114 8.90 9.33 -16.18
CA ALA A 114 9.30 9.79 -14.86
C ALA A 114 10.76 9.39 -14.49
N ALA A 115 11.27 8.28 -15.02
CA ALA A 115 12.66 7.87 -14.80
C ALA A 115 13.64 8.72 -15.63
N GLU A 116 13.28 9.06 -16.87
CA GLU A 116 14.05 9.98 -17.72
C GLU A 116 14.11 11.39 -17.11
N GLU A 117 12.98 11.91 -16.63
CA GLU A 117 12.92 13.21 -15.96
C GLU A 117 13.76 13.24 -14.67
N ALA A 118 13.73 12.17 -13.89
CA ALA A 118 14.56 12.05 -12.69
C ALA A 118 16.06 12.05 -13.03
N ALA A 119 16.47 11.28 -14.04
CA ALA A 119 17.87 11.23 -14.49
C ALA A 119 18.35 12.60 -15.01
N TYR A 120 17.51 13.29 -15.80
CA TYR A 120 17.84 14.64 -16.29
C TYR A 120 18.05 15.64 -15.14
N ASN A 121 17.20 15.60 -14.11
CA ASN A 121 17.33 16.49 -12.96
C ASN A 121 18.55 16.18 -12.09
N GLU A 122 19.03 14.93 -12.08
CA GLU A 122 20.27 14.53 -11.39
C GLU A 122 21.53 15.00 -12.13
N GLU A 123 21.50 15.06 -13.47
CA GLU A 123 22.63 15.54 -14.29
C GLU A 123 22.81 17.07 -14.27
N GLN A 124 21.78 17.83 -13.92
CA GLN A 124 21.79 19.30 -13.87
C GLN A 124 22.10 19.88 -12.49
N ASN A 125 22.28 19.05 -11.45
CA ASN A 125 22.62 19.44 -10.08
C ASN A 125 24.03 18.98 -9.68
#